data_AF-A0A5C8VTM3-F1
#
_entry.id   AF-A0A5C8VTM3-F1
#
_cell.length_a   1.000
_cell.length_b   1.000
_cell.length_c   1.000
_cell.angle_alpha   90.00
_cell.angle_beta   90.00
_cell.angle_gamma   90.00
#
_symmetry.space_group_name_H-M   'P 1'
#
loop_
_entity.id
_entity.type
_entity.pdbx_description
1 polymer ?
#
loop_
_entity_poly.entity_id
_entity_poly.type
_entity_poly.pdbx_seq_one_letter_code
_entity_poly.pdbx_strand_id
1 'polypeptide(L)' 'MTGTANAACESCRFFDDHKLNGAQAQGDEGLCRFNPPVSQPAPQSKGLWPVVASKDWCGHFTAEMSAAE' A
#
# COMPACT_ATOMS: atom_id res chain seq x y z
N MET A 1 -6.80 -17.85 -13.45
CA MET A 1 -5.70 -17.74 -12.47
C MET A 1 -4.81 -16.59 -12.93
N THR A 2 -5.19 -15.36 -12.58
CA THR A 2 -4.43 -14.15 -12.98
C THR A 2 -3.08 -14.19 -12.24
N GLY A 3 -1.99 -14.15 -13.00
CA GLY A 3 -0.66 -14.57 -12.56
C GLY A 3 -0.09 -13.74 -11.41
N THR A 4 0.40 -14.44 -10.38
CA THR A 4 1.13 -13.90 -9.22
C THR A 4 2.58 -13.53 -9.52
N ALA A 5 3.04 -13.70 -10.76
CA ALA A 5 4.46 -13.60 -11.12
C ALA A 5 5.09 -12.21 -10.91
N ASN A 6 4.29 -11.16 -10.67
CA ASN A 6 4.75 -9.79 -10.41
C ASN A 6 3.95 -9.10 -9.27
N ALA A 7 3.42 -9.87 -8.31
CA ALA A 7 2.64 -9.30 -7.22
C ALA A 7 3.55 -8.65 -6.16
N ALA A 8 3.79 -7.35 -6.31
CA ALA A 8 4.49 -6.50 -5.35
C ALA A 8 3.68 -5.22 -5.12
N CYS A 9 3.92 -4.53 -4.01
CA CYS A 9 3.26 -3.26 -3.72
C CYS A 9 3.52 -2.23 -4.84
N GLU A 10 4.75 -2.08 -5.33
CA GLU A 10 5.11 -1.12 -6.39
C GLU A 10 4.31 -1.25 -7.70
N SER A 11 3.79 -2.44 -7.99
CA SER A 11 2.99 -2.72 -9.20
C SER A 11 1.48 -2.77 -8.92
N CYS A 12 1.06 -2.53 -7.69
CA CYS A 12 -0.32 -2.64 -7.24
C CYS A 12 -1.01 -1.27 -7.22
N ARG A 13 -2.23 -1.19 -7.77
CA ARG A 13 -3.06 0.03 -7.78
C ARG A 13 -3.31 0.65 -6.39
N PHE A 14 -3.13 -0.12 -5.32
CA PHE A 14 -3.35 0.32 -3.95
C PHE A 14 -2.08 0.78 -3.23
N PHE A 15 -0.92 0.80 -3.88
CA PHE A 15 0.29 1.35 -3.29
C PHE A 15 0.32 2.87 -3.44
N ASP A 16 0.71 3.56 -2.38
CA ASP A 16 0.83 5.01 -2.34
C ASP A 16 2.18 5.40 -1.73
N ASP A 17 3.14 5.77 -2.58
CA ASP A 17 4.50 6.19 -2.20
C ASP A 17 4.61 7.72 -1.98
N HIS A 18 3.58 8.49 -2.35
CA HIS A 18 3.65 9.96 -2.30
C HIS A 18 3.60 10.49 -0.86
N LYS A 19 2.82 9.85 0.02
CA LYS A 19 2.62 10.27 1.42
C LYS A 19 2.44 9.07 2.32
N LEU A 20 3.22 9.01 3.40
CA LEU A 20 3.02 8.09 4.51
C LEU A 20 2.00 8.68 5.51
N ASN A 21 2.09 8.25 6.77
CA ASN A 21 1.26 8.70 7.88
C ASN A 21 1.59 10.13 8.36
N GLY A 22 1.56 11.12 7.45
CA GLY A 22 1.91 12.52 7.71
C GLY A 22 3.37 12.89 7.40
N ALA A 23 4.14 11.98 6.81
CA ALA A 23 5.52 12.19 6.37
C ALA A 23 5.67 11.85 4.88
N GLN A 24 6.75 12.33 4.26
CA GLN A 24 7.19 11.83 2.95
C GLN A 24 7.86 10.46 3.11
N ALA A 25 7.74 9.62 2.09
CA ALA A 25 8.58 8.43 1.97
C ALA A 25 10.05 8.84 1.87
N GLN A 26 10.94 8.07 2.50
CA GLN A 26 12.39 8.35 2.53
C GLN A 26 13.21 7.32 1.72
N GLY A 27 12.54 6.35 1.10
CA GLY A 27 13.14 5.25 0.34
C GLY A 27 12.09 4.56 -0.52
N ASP A 28 12.06 3.23 -0.46
CA ASP A 28 11.08 2.41 -1.18
C ASP A 28 9.80 2.16 -0.39
N GLU A 29 9.61 2.85 0.73
CA GLU A 29 8.41 2.72 1.55
C GLU A 29 7.21 3.44 0.93
N GLY A 30 6.05 2.81 1.06
CA GLY A 30 4.77 3.43 0.77
C GLY A 30 3.69 2.89 1.70
N LEU A 31 2.44 3.22 1.40
CA LEU A 31 1.28 2.71 2.11
C LEU A 31 0.53 1.66 1.29
N CYS A 32 0.21 0.53 1.91
CA CYS A 32 -0.73 -0.44 1.32
C CYS A 32 -2.17 0.00 1.59
N ARG A 33 -2.83 0.66 0.62
CA ARG A 33 -4.19 1.18 0.76
C ARG A 33 -5.30 0.12 0.62
N PHE A 34 -4.93 -1.13 0.32
CA PHE A 34 -5.88 -2.25 0.38
C PHE A 34 -6.22 -2.62 1.82
N ASN A 35 -5.21 -2.60 2.71
CA ASN A 35 -5.40 -2.89 4.12
C ASN A 35 -5.78 -1.60 4.86
N PRO A 36 -6.92 -1.56 5.58
CA PRO A 36 -7.37 -0.35 6.24
C PRO A 36 -6.39 0.10 7.35
N PRO A 37 -6.47 1.38 7.80
CA PRO A 37 -5.66 1.86 8.91
C PRO A 37 -5.80 1.00 10.17
N VAL A 38 -4.68 0.78 10.84
CA VAL A 38 -4.60 0.02 12.09
C VAL A 38 -4.86 0.96 13.27
N SER A 39 -5.73 0.52 14.18
CA SER A 39 -6.00 1.20 15.45
C SER A 39 -4.72 1.41 16.25
N GLN A 40 -4.60 2.59 16.86
CA GLN A 40 -3.43 2.95 17.65
C GLN A 40 -3.68 2.70 19.15
N PRO A 41 -2.64 2.42 19.96
CA PRO A 41 -2.80 2.15 21.39
C PRO A 41 -3.42 3.30 22.19
N ALA A 42 -3.21 4.55 21.74
CA ALA A 42 -3.77 5.72 22.39
C ALA A 42 -5.23 5.94 21.95
N PRO A 43 -6.16 6.15 22.90
CA PRO A 43 -7.62 6.12 22.65
C PRO A 43 -8.15 7.23 21.74
N GLN A 44 -7.36 8.26 21.45
CA GLN A 44 -7.73 9.39 20.58
C GLN A 44 -6.78 9.55 19.38
N SER A 45 -5.84 8.63 19.19
CA SER A 45 -4.93 8.67 18.04
C SER A 45 -5.65 8.21 16.78
N LYS A 46 -5.36 8.87 15.65
CA LYS A 46 -5.85 8.43 14.34
C LYS A 46 -5.23 7.09 13.97
N GLY A 47 -6.00 6.24 13.29
CA GLY A 47 -5.49 4.99 12.72
C GLY A 47 -4.39 5.29 11.69
N LEU A 48 -3.39 4.43 11.64
CA LEU A 48 -2.27 4.57 10.71
C LEU A 48 -2.35 3.52 9.62
N TRP A 49 -2.16 3.92 8.37
CA TRP A 49 -2.04 2.97 7.28
C TRP A 49 -0.77 2.13 7.45
N PRO A 50 -0.79 0.83 7.10
CA PRO A 50 0.41 0.02 7.10
C PRO A 50 1.45 0.61 6.15
N VAL A 51 2.64 0.90 6.68
CA VAL A 51 3.82 1.22 5.88
C VAL A 51 4.43 -0.10 5.42
N VAL A 52 4.71 -0.21 4.13
CA VAL A 52 5.24 -1.40 3.48
C VAL A 52 6.38 -1.02 2.56
N ALA A 53 7.31 -1.94 2.33
CA ALA A 53 8.31 -1.81 1.28
C ALA A 53 7.65 -2.00 -0.10
N SER A 54 8.25 -1.40 -1.13
CA SER A 54 7.84 -1.53 -2.53
C SER A 54 7.69 -2.98 -2.98
N LYS A 55 8.53 -3.87 -2.45
CA LYS A 55 8.58 -5.31 -2.76
C LYS A 55 7.72 -6.20 -1.86
N ASP A 56 7.05 -5.62 -0.86
CA ASP A 56 6.15 -6.38 -0.01
C ASP A 56 4.92 -6.87 -0.79
N TRP A 57 4.27 -7.91 -0.26
CA TRP A 57 3.04 -8.46 -0.80
C TRP A 57 2.08 -8.87 0.32
N CYS A 58 0.87 -8.29 0.30
CA CYS A 58 -0.14 -8.52 1.33
C CYS A 58 -1.13 -9.66 1.01
N GLY A 59 -0.90 -10.44 -0.05
CA GLY A 59 -1.84 -11.47 -0.54
C GLY A 59 -2.93 -10.95 -1.49
N HIS A 60 -3.02 -9.63 -1.68
CA HIS A 60 -3.95 -8.98 -2.61
C HIS A 60 -3.19 -8.21 -3.70
N PHE A 61 -3.67 -8.29 -4.94
CA PHE A 61 -3.10 -7.59 -6.08
C PHE A 61 -4.20 -7.12 -7.02
N THR A 62 -4.09 -5.89 -7.50
CA THR A 62 -4.91 -5.36 -8.58
C THR A 62 -4.01 -4.49 -9.43
N ALA A 63 -3.84 -4.89 -10.68
CA ALA A 63 -3.10 -4.07 -11.64
C ALA A 63 -3.84 -2.76 -11.84
N GLU A 64 -3.08 -1.69 -12.12
CA GLU A 64 -3.68 -0.45 -12.56
C GLU A 64 -4.39 -0.68 -13.90
N MET A 65 -5.71 -0.45 -13.94
CA MET A 65 -6.45 -0.50 -15.20
C MET A 65 -6.06 0.75 -16.00
N SER A 66 -5.35 0.56 -17.10
CA SER A 66 -5.19 1.60 -18.11
C SER A 66 -6.58 2.00 -18.60
N ALA A 67 -6.86 3.29 -18.81
CA ALA A 67 -8.18 3.78 -19.22
C ALA A 67 -8.57 3.43 -20.68
N ALA A 68 -8.16 2.28 -21.19
CA ALA A 68 -8.38 1.82 -22.56
C ALA A 68 -8.73 0.33 -22.59
N GLU A 69 -9.78 -0.08 -21.88
CA GLU A 69 -10.46 -1.38 -22.06
C GLU A 69 -11.98 -1.20 -21.98
#